data_AF-A0A2N2CEE4-F1
#
_entry.id   AF-A0A2N2CEE4-F1
#
_cell.length_a   1.000
_cell.length_b   1.000
_cell.length_c   1.000
_cell.angle_alpha   90.00
_cell.angle_beta   90.00
_cell.angle_gamma   90.00
#
_symmetry.space_group_name_H-M   'P 1'
#
loop_
_entity.id
_entity.type
_entity.pdbx_description
1 polymer ?
#
loop_
_entity_poly.entity_id
_entity_poly.type
_entity_poly.pdbx_seq_one_letter_code
_entity_poly.pdbx_strand_id
1 'polypeptide(L)'
;MSKMLIDEKNDESISLYKSIIGLLKENNLVESEPLLVEAIGKYPHAPEPHNLMGIWLERKRDHMLAMKHFRAAWSLDPTYLPARHNLELYGTFFSKGHCAFELSDCKHEVNTKIRDVKDA
;
A
#
# COMPACT_ATOMS: atom_id res chain seq x y z
N MET A 1 3.26 -12.13 -31.44
CA MET A 1 2.17 -12.41 -30.49
C MET A 1 2.54 -12.08 -29.03
N SER A 2 3.52 -11.21 -28.74
CA SER A 2 4.00 -10.95 -27.36
C SER A 2 3.65 -9.56 -26.79
N LYS A 3 2.90 -8.72 -27.52
CA LYS A 3 2.60 -7.35 -27.08
C LYS A 3 1.23 -7.19 -26.37
N MET A 4 0.38 -8.22 -26.36
CA MET A 4 -0.97 -8.15 -25.74
C MET A 4 -1.02 -8.55 -24.26
N LEU A 5 -0.06 -9.32 -23.75
CA LEU A 5 -0.09 -9.84 -22.36
C LEU A 5 0.30 -8.81 -21.29
N ILE A 6 0.91 -7.68 -21.69
CA ILE A 6 1.38 -6.65 -20.75
C ILE A 6 0.26 -5.62 -20.46
N ASP A 7 -0.60 -5.33 -21.44
CA ASP A 7 -1.71 -4.37 -21.27
C ASP A 7 -2.93 -4.97 -20.53
N GLU A 8 -3.27 -6.25 -20.76
CA GLU A 8 -4.45 -6.87 -20.11
C GLU A 8 -4.23 -7.20 -18.63
N LYS A 9 -3.02 -7.65 -18.25
CA LYS A 9 -2.66 -7.91 -16.84
C LYS A 9 -2.66 -6.63 -16.00
N ASN A 10 -2.38 -5.49 -16.62
CA ASN A 10 -2.38 -4.20 -15.95
C ASN A 10 -3.82 -3.77 -15.62
N ASP A 11 -4.78 -4.01 -16.51
CA ASP A 11 -6.18 -3.60 -16.29
C ASP A 11 -6.90 -4.47 -15.24
N GLU A 12 -6.69 -5.80 -15.26
CA GLU A 12 -7.29 -6.71 -14.28
C GLU A 12 -6.80 -6.42 -12.85
N SER A 13 -5.48 -6.24 -12.67
CA SER A 13 -4.89 -5.88 -11.37
C SER A 13 -5.37 -4.51 -10.89
N ILE A 14 -5.42 -3.50 -11.76
CA ILE A 14 -5.94 -2.17 -11.43
C ILE A 14 -7.40 -2.26 -10.97
N SER A 15 -8.25 -3.01 -11.66
CA SER A 15 -9.66 -3.20 -11.28
C SER A 15 -9.80 -3.89 -9.93
N LEU A 16 -9.03 -4.97 -9.71
CA LEU A 16 -9.01 -5.70 -8.43
C LEU A 16 -8.57 -4.79 -7.28
N TYR A 17 -7.48 -4.05 -7.44
CA TYR A 17 -6.96 -3.16 -6.40
C TYR A 17 -7.92 -2.01 -6.11
N LYS A 18 -8.54 -1.41 -7.14
CA LYS A 18 -9.58 -0.38 -6.95
C LYS A 18 -10.76 -0.90 -6.13
N SER A 19 -11.20 -2.13 -6.39
CA SER A 19 -12.30 -2.76 -5.65
C SER A 19 -11.93 -2.98 -4.17
N ILE A 20 -10.72 -3.51 -3.91
CA ILE A 20 -10.19 -3.67 -2.55
C ILE A 20 -10.10 -2.32 -1.85
N ILE A 21 -9.56 -1.29 -2.51
CA ILE A 21 -9.42 0.06 -1.97
C ILE A 21 -10.79 0.66 -1.63
N GLY A 22 -11.81 0.47 -2.48
CA GLY A 22 -13.18 0.91 -2.21
C GLY A 22 -13.76 0.27 -0.94
N LEU A 23 -13.71 -1.06 -0.86
CA LEU A 23 -14.17 -1.81 0.30
C LEU A 23 -13.44 -1.42 1.58
N LEU A 24 -12.13 -1.20 1.50
CA LEU A 24 -11.37 -0.65 2.62
C LEU A 24 -11.81 0.79 2.91
N LYS A 25 -12.01 1.69 1.97
CA LYS A 25 -12.50 3.05 2.28
C LYS A 25 -13.85 3.02 3.03
N GLU A 26 -14.69 2.02 2.77
CA GLU A 26 -15.96 1.76 3.47
C GLU A 26 -15.83 0.95 4.77
N ASN A 27 -14.61 0.52 5.12
CA ASN A 27 -14.33 -0.37 6.25
C ASN A 27 -15.06 -1.74 6.17
N ASN A 28 -15.41 -2.19 4.97
CA ASN A 28 -15.96 -3.53 4.73
C ASN A 28 -14.85 -4.58 4.74
N LEU A 29 -14.46 -5.00 5.95
CA LEU A 29 -13.37 -5.96 6.16
C LEU A 29 -13.71 -7.39 5.73
N VAL A 30 -15.00 -7.73 5.64
CA VAL A 30 -15.46 -9.08 5.30
C VAL A 30 -15.32 -9.34 3.81
N GLU A 31 -15.76 -8.40 2.97
CA GLU A 31 -15.67 -8.57 1.51
C GLU A 31 -14.26 -8.29 0.96
N SER A 32 -13.46 -7.46 1.64
CA SER A 32 -12.10 -7.15 1.19
C SER A 32 -11.09 -8.29 1.41
N GLU A 33 -11.28 -9.12 2.44
CA GLU A 33 -10.37 -10.22 2.77
C GLU A 33 -10.17 -11.24 1.63
N PRO A 34 -11.22 -11.83 1.03
CA PRO A 34 -11.04 -12.80 -0.06
C PRO A 34 -10.35 -12.17 -1.28
N LEU A 35 -10.66 -10.93 -1.61
CA LEU A 35 -10.02 -10.21 -2.73
C LEU A 35 -8.53 -9.91 -2.44
N LEU A 36 -8.18 -9.62 -1.18
CA LEU A 36 -6.79 -9.45 -0.76
C LEU A 36 -5.99 -10.76 -0.87
N VAL A 37 -6.59 -11.88 -0.46
CA VAL A 37 -5.97 -13.20 -0.60
C VAL A 37 -5.77 -13.55 -2.08
N GLU A 38 -6.78 -13.28 -2.92
CA GLU A 38 -6.67 -13.44 -4.37
C GLU A 38 -5.56 -12.56 -4.95
N ALA A 39 -5.50 -11.29 -4.58
CA ALA A 39 -4.51 -10.34 -5.07
C ALA A 39 -3.08 -10.78 -4.72
N ILE A 40 -2.82 -11.23 -3.50
CA ILE A 40 -1.51 -11.78 -3.10
C ILE A 40 -1.20 -13.06 -3.86
N GLY A 41 -2.20 -13.93 -4.09
CA GLY A 41 -2.02 -15.17 -4.85
C GLY A 41 -1.68 -14.93 -6.33
N LYS A 42 -2.35 -13.96 -6.97
CA LYS A 42 -2.13 -13.59 -8.38
C LYS A 42 -0.85 -12.76 -8.57
N TYR A 43 -0.55 -11.88 -7.62
CA TYR A 43 0.52 -10.88 -7.72
C TYR A 43 1.45 -10.90 -6.49
N PRO A 44 2.12 -12.03 -6.19
CA PRO A 44 2.92 -12.19 -4.97
C PRO A 44 4.19 -11.32 -4.91
N HIS A 45 4.58 -10.73 -6.04
CA HIS A 45 5.75 -9.84 -6.14
C HIS A 45 5.36 -8.36 -6.32
N ALA A 46 4.06 -8.04 -6.30
CA ALA A 46 3.58 -6.67 -6.37
C ALA A 46 3.54 -6.06 -4.96
N PRO A 47 3.98 -4.81 -4.76
CA PRO A 47 3.93 -4.17 -3.44
C PRO A 47 2.49 -3.82 -3.00
N GLU A 48 1.57 -3.54 -3.93
CA GLU A 48 0.22 -3.04 -3.65
C GLU A 48 -0.62 -4.01 -2.80
N PRO A 49 -0.74 -5.31 -3.12
CA PRO A 49 -1.52 -6.25 -2.29
C PRO A 49 -0.98 -6.36 -0.87
N HIS A 50 0.34 -6.34 -0.70
CA HIS A 50 0.96 -6.36 0.62
C HIS A 50 0.69 -5.07 1.40
N ASN A 51 0.75 -3.91 0.76
CA ASN A 51 0.38 -2.65 1.39
C ASN A 51 -1.08 -2.64 1.84
N LEU A 52 -2.00 -3.04 0.96
CA LEU A 52 -3.43 -3.10 1.27
C LEU A 52 -3.76 -4.12 2.37
N MET A 53 -3.08 -5.27 2.39
CA MET A 53 -3.21 -6.25 3.48
C MET A 53 -2.74 -5.66 4.82
N GLY A 54 -1.66 -4.89 4.83
CA GLY A 54 -1.21 -4.19 6.04
C GLY A 54 -2.29 -3.25 6.60
N ILE A 55 -2.94 -2.45 5.73
CA ILE A 55 -4.03 -1.56 6.13
C ILE A 55 -5.23 -2.34 6.68
N TRP A 56 -5.59 -3.45 6.04
CA TRP A 56 -6.66 -4.33 6.51
C TRP A 56 -6.35 -4.90 7.91
N LEU A 57 -5.11 -5.34 8.14
CA LEU A 57 -4.66 -5.89 9.43
C LEU A 57 -4.65 -4.85 10.55
N GLU A 58 -4.22 -3.61 10.27
CA GLU A 58 -4.31 -2.49 11.23
C GLU A 58 -5.74 -2.28 11.73
N ARG A 59 -6.72 -2.36 10.82
CA ARG A 59 -8.14 -2.20 11.17
C ARG A 59 -8.69 -3.39 11.94
N LYS A 60 -8.13 -4.57 11.72
CA LYS A 60 -8.35 -5.76 12.56
C LYS A 60 -7.59 -5.72 13.89
N ARG A 61 -6.79 -4.69 14.13
CA ARG A 61 -5.92 -4.53 15.30
C ARG A 61 -4.80 -5.57 15.40
N ASP A 62 -4.43 -6.22 14.29
CA ASP A 62 -3.23 -7.05 14.21
C ASP A 62 -2.05 -6.22 13.68
N HIS A 63 -1.59 -5.31 14.55
CA HIS A 63 -0.50 -4.38 14.24
C HIS A 63 0.80 -5.11 13.87
N MET A 64 1.13 -6.21 14.57
CA MET A 64 2.37 -6.92 14.31
C MET A 64 2.41 -7.54 12.91
N LEU A 65 1.31 -8.16 12.48
CA LEU A 65 1.23 -8.73 11.14
C LEU A 65 1.14 -7.62 10.09
N ALA A 66 0.42 -6.53 10.36
CA ALA A 66 0.37 -5.37 9.47
C ALA A 66 1.76 -4.84 9.13
N MET A 67 2.60 -4.63 10.16
CA MET A 67 3.98 -4.15 9.96
C MET A 67 4.84 -5.12 9.15
N LYS A 68 4.59 -6.45 9.22
CA LYS A 68 5.27 -7.41 8.34
C LYS A 68 4.87 -7.23 6.88
N HIS A 69 3.59 -7.01 6.61
CA HIS A 69 3.08 -6.79 5.27
C HIS A 69 3.57 -5.47 4.67
N PHE A 70 3.59 -4.38 5.44
CA PHE A 70 4.18 -3.12 4.98
C PHE A 70 5.69 -3.26 4.67
N ARG A 71 6.45 -4.00 5.50
CA ARG A 71 7.87 -4.29 5.21
C ARG A 71 8.05 -5.17 3.98
N ALA A 72 7.15 -6.12 3.73
CA ALA A 72 7.16 -6.93 2.53
C ALA A 72 6.95 -6.06 1.29
N ALA A 73 5.94 -5.18 1.29
CA ALA A 73 5.71 -4.23 0.21
C ALA A 73 6.94 -3.35 -0.06
N TRP A 74 7.53 -2.79 1.00
CA TRP A 74 8.76 -1.99 0.90
C TRP A 74 9.98 -2.79 0.40
N SER A 75 10.06 -4.08 0.73
CA SER A 75 11.16 -4.94 0.26
C SER A 75 11.00 -5.35 -1.20
N LEU A 76 9.76 -5.49 -1.67
CA LEU A 76 9.45 -5.76 -3.08
C LEU A 76 9.73 -4.53 -3.95
N ASP A 77 9.34 -3.34 -3.48
CA ASP A 77 9.62 -2.07 -4.14
C ASP A 77 9.88 -0.94 -3.13
N PRO A 78 11.14 -0.58 -2.87
CA PRO A 78 11.50 0.55 -2.01
C PRO A 78 11.09 1.93 -2.58
N THR A 79 10.66 2.02 -3.84
CA THR A 79 10.17 3.26 -4.46
C THR A 79 8.65 3.42 -4.34
N TYR A 80 7.94 2.38 -3.89
CA TYR A 80 6.50 2.41 -3.65
C TYR A 80 6.18 3.21 -2.37
N LEU A 81 5.97 4.52 -2.55
CA LEU A 81 5.73 5.49 -1.48
C LEU A 81 4.64 5.10 -0.47
N PRO A 82 3.50 4.46 -0.85
CA PRO A 82 2.45 4.12 0.11
C PRO A 82 2.91 3.16 1.21
N ALA A 83 3.79 2.20 0.88
CA ALA A 83 4.34 1.28 1.89
C ALA A 83 5.22 2.04 2.89
N ARG A 84 6.03 2.99 2.41
CA ARG A 84 6.85 3.85 3.27
C ARG A 84 6.00 4.70 4.19
N HIS A 85 5.04 5.40 3.63
CA HIS A 85 4.13 6.28 4.35
C HIS A 85 3.42 5.51 5.47
N ASN A 86 2.95 4.28 5.18
CA ASN A 86 2.31 3.44 6.19
C ASN A 86 3.28 2.92 7.25
N LEU A 87 4.52 2.54 6.89
CA LEU A 87 5.54 2.18 7.88
C LEU A 87 5.84 3.34 8.84
N GLU A 88 5.96 4.55 8.31
CA GLU A 88 6.19 5.75 9.11
C GLU A 88 4.96 6.08 9.97
N LEU A 89 3.76 5.99 9.40
CA LEU A 89 2.49 6.25 10.08
C LEU A 89 2.24 5.32 11.27
N TYR A 90 2.42 4.01 11.08
CA TYR A 90 2.14 2.98 12.08
C TYR A 90 3.34 2.66 12.97
N GLY A 91 4.56 3.02 12.57
CA GLY A 91 5.77 2.82 13.35
C GLY A 91 6.02 3.86 14.44
N THR A 92 5.22 4.94 14.50
CA THR A 92 5.40 6.04 15.46
C THR A 92 4.23 6.14 16.44
N PHE A 93 4.53 6.51 17.68
CA PHE A 93 3.53 6.72 18.73
C PHE A 93 2.75 8.03 18.58
N PHE A 94 3.25 8.98 17.77
CA PHE A 94 2.76 10.36 17.73
C PHE A 94 2.06 10.74 16.42
N SER A 95 1.85 9.78 15.52
CA SER A 95 1.23 10.02 14.22
C SER A 95 -0.25 10.38 14.36
N LYS A 96 -0.69 11.36 13.56
CA LYS A 96 -2.12 11.72 13.36
C LYS A 96 -2.48 11.74 11.86
N GLY A 97 -1.85 10.88 11.06
CA GLY A 97 -2.07 10.80 9.62
C GLY A 97 -3.14 9.79 9.21
N HIS A 98 -3.43 9.75 7.91
CA HIS A 98 -4.25 8.71 7.29
C HIS A 98 -3.35 7.71 6.58
N CYS A 99 -3.74 6.44 6.54
CA CYS A 99 -3.05 5.43 5.75
C CYS A 99 -3.08 5.77 4.25
N ALA A 100 -2.03 5.39 3.54
CA ALA A 100 -1.93 5.52 2.09
C ALA A 100 -2.26 4.17 1.43
N PHE A 101 -3.36 4.11 0.69
CA PHE A 101 -3.73 2.95 -0.11
C PHE A 101 -2.93 2.90 -1.39
N GLU A 102 -2.75 4.07 -2.01
CA GLU A 102 -2.15 4.26 -3.32
C GLU A 102 -1.30 5.54 -3.37
N LEU A 103 -0.62 5.78 -4.48
CA LEU A 103 0.30 6.92 -4.64
C LEU A 103 -0.36 8.28 -4.43
N SER A 104 -1.65 8.41 -4.77
CA SER A 104 -2.39 9.67 -4.65
C SER A 104 -2.62 10.11 -3.19
N ASP A 105 -2.55 9.17 -2.24
CA ASP A 105 -2.70 9.45 -0.81
C ASP A 105 -1.42 10.05 -0.20
N CYS A 106 -0.27 9.85 -0.86
CA CYS A 106 1.04 10.33 -0.41
C CYS A 106 1.25 11.79 -0.83
N LYS A 107 0.61 12.75 -0.13
CA LYS A 107 0.75 14.18 -0.45
C LYS A 107 2.14 14.70 -0.08
N HIS A 108 2.98 14.97 -1.10
CA HIS A 108 4.24 15.72 -1.05
C HIS A 108 5.29 15.24 -0.02
N GLU A 109 5.85 14.03 -0.20
CA GLU A 109 7.18 13.69 0.38
C GLU A 109 8.34 14.41 -0.33
N VAL A 110 8.07 15.19 -1.39
CA VAL A 110 9.12 15.74 -2.29
C VAL A 110 9.83 16.99 -1.74
N ASN A 111 9.44 17.56 -0.59
CA ASN A 111 9.96 18.90 -0.20
C ASN A 111 10.55 19.05 1.22
N THR A 112 11.02 17.97 1.85
CA THR A 112 11.66 18.05 3.18
C THR A 112 13.15 17.70 3.22
N LYS A 113 13.78 17.29 2.11
CA LYS A 113 15.23 17.02 2.07
C LYS A 113 16.11 18.07 1.37
N ILE A 114 15.55 19.16 0.84
CA ILE A 114 16.32 20.20 0.13
C ILE A 114 16.49 21.50 0.95
N ARG A 115 15.82 21.65 2.10
CA ARG A 115 15.86 22.92 2.87
C ARG A 115 16.97 23.03 3.93
N ASP A 116 17.66 21.95 4.26
CA ASP A 116 18.64 21.95 5.37
C ASP A 116 20.11 22.20 4.94
N VAL A 117 20.36 22.70 3.73
CA VAL A 117 21.75 22.97 3.24
C VAL A 117 21.91 24.39 2.67
N LYS A 118 21.06 25.35 3.03
CA LYS A 118 21.23 26.74 2.55
C LYS A 118 21.47 27.82 3.60
N ASP A 119 21.50 27.48 4.88
CA ASP A 119 21.85 28.44 5.93
C ASP A 119 23.01 27.88 6.78
N ALA A 120 24.24 27.97 6.24
CA ALA A 120 25.51 27.86 6.96
C ALA A 120 26.55 28.78 6.32
#